data_AF-A0A7R8ZCC7-F1
#
_entry.id   AF-A0A7R8ZCC7-F1
#
_cell.length_a   1.000
_cell.length_b   1.000
_cell.length_c   1.000
_cell.angle_alpha   90.00
_cell.angle_beta   90.00
_cell.angle_gamma   90.00
#
_symmetry.space_group_name_H-M   'P 1'
#
loop_
_entity.id
_entity.type
_entity.pdbx_description
1 polymer ?
#
loop_
_entity_poly.entity_id
_entity_poly.type
_entity_poly.pdbx_seq_one_letter_code
_entity_poly.pdbx_strand_id
1 'polypeptide(L)'
;VLSVPELELGTNPNALALRRPFDPVAHGLDSTFRLTLPQEVLTKLLEGLQQDENNGQDEHSHFMHMAIPRIGIGMDSSVTPLRHGGLSLVQTTDFFYPLVEDPYMMGKITCANVISDLYAMGVTECDNMLMLLAVSTKMTEKERDVVVPLLMRGFKDAALEAGTTVTGGQTVVNPWCTIGGVASTVCQPNEYIVYV
;
A
#
# COMPACT_ATOMS: atom_id res chain seq x y z
N VAL A 1 -4.45 -50.88 11.43
CA VAL A 1 -4.94 -50.58 10.06
C VAL A 1 -4.82 -49.08 9.87
N LEU A 2 -3.89 -48.71 9.00
CA LEU A 2 -3.60 -47.41 8.38
C LEU A 2 -3.14 -46.24 9.27
N SER A 3 -1.82 -46.01 9.14
CA SER A 3 -0.98 -44.92 9.62
C SER A 3 -1.26 -43.59 8.91
N VAL A 4 -1.30 -42.51 9.68
CA VAL A 4 -1.29 -41.12 9.21
C VAL A 4 0.16 -40.75 8.88
N PRO A 5 0.48 -40.20 7.69
CA PRO A 5 1.81 -39.67 7.46
C PRO A 5 1.93 -38.28 8.08
N GLU A 6 2.74 -38.18 9.13
CA GLU A 6 3.35 -36.92 9.59
C GLU A 6 4.27 -36.40 8.49
N LEU A 7 3.95 -35.23 7.94
CA LEU A 7 4.83 -34.53 7.02
C LEU A 7 5.84 -33.77 7.87
N GLU A 8 7.03 -34.35 8.07
CA GLU A 8 8.15 -33.65 8.69
C GLU A 8 8.54 -32.44 7.83
N LEU A 9 8.19 -31.24 8.30
CA LEU A 9 8.67 -29.99 7.73
C LEU A 9 10.12 -29.81 8.19
N GLY A 10 11.07 -30.21 7.35
CA GLY A 10 12.47 -29.86 7.51
C GLY A 10 12.62 -28.35 7.58
N THR A 11 13.04 -27.85 8.75
CA THR A 11 13.33 -26.45 9.01
C THR A 11 14.57 -26.01 8.24
N ASN A 12 14.36 -25.35 7.10
CA ASN A 12 15.39 -24.57 6.43
C ASN A 12 15.07 -23.08 6.58
N PRO A 13 15.81 -22.32 7.41
CA PRO A 13 15.49 -20.92 7.71
C PRO A 13 15.77 -19.95 6.54
N ASN A 14 16.29 -20.42 5.40
CA ASN A 14 16.64 -19.59 4.24
C ASN A 14 15.92 -19.97 2.92
N ALA A 15 14.86 -20.78 2.98
CA ALA A 15 14.01 -20.97 1.82
C ALA A 15 13.02 -19.81 1.73
N LEU A 16 13.33 -18.78 0.94
CA LEU A 16 12.27 -18.03 0.24
C LEU A 16 11.44 -19.08 -0.49
N ALA A 17 10.36 -19.55 0.13
CA ALA A 17 9.48 -20.53 -0.47
C ALA A 17 8.98 -19.90 -1.77
N LEU A 18 9.51 -20.35 -2.91
CA LEU A 18 9.07 -19.91 -4.22
C LEU A 18 7.59 -20.29 -4.33
N ARG A 19 6.73 -19.31 -4.02
CA ARG A 19 5.29 -19.45 -4.14
C ARG A 19 5.01 -19.76 -5.60
N ARG A 20 4.19 -20.78 -5.87
CA ARG A 20 3.80 -21.09 -7.24
C ARG A 20 3.09 -19.86 -7.84
N PRO A 21 3.37 -19.50 -9.10
CA PRO A 21 2.66 -18.41 -9.78
C PRO A 21 1.15 -18.62 -9.70
N PHE A 22 0.40 -17.52 -9.62
CA PHE A 22 -1.06 -17.57 -9.66
C PHE A 22 -1.56 -18.25 -10.94
N ASP A 23 -2.40 -19.26 -10.78
CA ASP A 23 -3.04 -19.99 -11.87
C ASP A 23 -4.55 -19.71 -11.84
N PRO A 24 -5.10 -18.92 -12.79
CA PRO A 24 -6.53 -18.62 -12.82
C PRO A 24 -7.42 -19.87 -12.81
N VAL A 25 -7.01 -20.94 -13.50
CA VAL A 25 -7.82 -22.16 -13.65
C VAL A 25 -7.87 -22.94 -12.33
N ALA A 26 -6.77 -22.94 -11.55
CA ALA A 26 -6.75 -23.53 -10.22
C ALA A 26 -7.75 -22.85 -9.25
N HIS A 27 -8.14 -21.62 -9.54
CA HIS A 27 -9.16 -20.86 -8.81
C HIS A 27 -10.53 -20.87 -9.50
N GLY A 28 -10.71 -21.68 -10.56
CA GLY A 28 -11.96 -21.78 -11.31
C GLY A 28 -12.27 -20.58 -12.20
N LEU A 29 -11.28 -19.74 -12.50
CA LEU A 29 -11.38 -18.62 -13.45
C LEU A 29 -11.01 -19.09 -14.87
N ASP A 30 -11.33 -18.26 -15.87
CA ASP A 30 -10.93 -18.52 -17.24
C ASP A 30 -9.40 -18.42 -17.40
N SER A 31 -8.80 -19.27 -18.23
CA SER A 31 -7.35 -19.25 -18.52
C SER A 31 -6.85 -17.92 -19.12
N THR A 32 -7.75 -17.17 -19.75
CA THR A 32 -7.48 -15.85 -20.36
C THR A 32 -7.63 -14.70 -19.38
N PHE A 33 -8.08 -14.93 -18.14
CA PHE A 33 -8.21 -13.90 -17.12
C PHE A 33 -6.89 -13.17 -16.90
N ARG A 34 -6.97 -11.83 -16.86
CA ARG A 34 -5.85 -10.95 -16.51
C ARG A 34 -6.31 -9.91 -15.51
N LEU A 35 -5.51 -9.69 -14.48
CA LEU A 35 -5.74 -8.70 -13.45
C LEU A 35 -5.21 -7.31 -13.85
N THR A 36 -4.13 -7.27 -14.65
CA THR A 36 -3.46 -6.03 -15.04
C THR A 36 -4.26 -5.21 -16.05
N LEU A 37 -4.04 -3.89 -16.03
CA LEU A 37 -4.53 -3.02 -17.09
C LEU A 37 -3.60 -3.06 -18.32
N PRO A 38 -4.14 -2.87 -19.54
CA PRO A 38 -3.30 -2.67 -20.71
C PRO A 38 -2.35 -1.49 -20.52
N GLN A 39 -1.06 -1.70 -20.82
CA GLN A 39 0.02 -0.73 -20.58
C GLN A 39 -0.24 0.64 -21.23
N GLU A 40 -0.87 0.66 -22.42
CA GLU A 40 -1.25 1.88 -23.12
C GLU A 40 -2.22 2.78 -22.34
N VAL A 41 -3.08 2.18 -21.52
CA VAL A 41 -4.06 2.91 -20.69
C VAL A 41 -3.37 3.52 -19.48
N LEU A 42 -2.44 2.77 -18.86
CA LEU A 42 -1.66 3.26 -17.72
C LEU A 42 -0.82 4.49 -18.12
N THR A 43 -0.08 4.42 -19.23
CA THR A 43 0.75 5.54 -19.69
C THR A 43 -0.07 6.81 -19.92
N LYS A 44 -1.23 6.70 -20.57
CA LYS A 44 -2.13 7.85 -20.81
C LYS A 44 -2.69 8.46 -19.52
N LEU A 45 -2.92 7.67 -18.49
CA LEU A 45 -3.41 8.17 -17.20
C LEU A 45 -2.29 8.89 -16.42
N LEU A 46 -1.04 8.41 -16.53
CA LEU A 46 0.12 9.02 -15.88
C LEU A 46 0.52 10.36 -16.52
N GLU A 47 0.32 10.52 -17.83
CA GLU A 47 0.55 11.80 -18.54
C GLU A 47 -0.30 12.96 -17.96
N GLY A 48 -1.50 12.67 -17.45
CA GLY A 48 -2.41 13.67 -16.88
C GLY A 48 -2.00 14.20 -15.50
N LEU A 49 -1.19 13.46 -14.74
CA LEU A 49 -0.73 13.85 -13.40
C LEU A 49 0.49 14.79 -13.43
N GLN A 50 1.22 14.86 -14.55
CA GLN A 50 2.43 15.67 -14.67
C GLN A 50 2.17 17.18 -14.92
N GLN A 51 0.91 17.62 -15.02
CA GLN A 51 0.58 19.00 -15.41
C GLN A 51 0.36 20.00 -14.26
N ASP A 52 0.36 19.57 -12.99
CA ASP A 52 -0.02 20.44 -11.86
C ASP A 52 1.14 20.95 -10.97
N GLU A 53 2.41 20.73 -11.32
CA GLU A 53 3.57 21.19 -10.50
C GLU A 53 4.12 22.59 -10.86
N ASN A 54 3.38 23.43 -11.57
CA ASN A 54 3.82 24.80 -11.88
C ASN A 54 2.77 25.85 -11.47
N ASN A 55 2.60 26.11 -10.17
CA ASN A 55 2.24 27.43 -9.65
C ASN A 55 2.20 27.52 -8.12
N GLY A 56 3.02 28.41 -7.54
CA GLY A 56 2.78 28.96 -6.19
C GLY A 56 4.04 29.28 -5.38
N GLN A 57 4.60 30.47 -5.57
CA GLN A 57 5.53 31.13 -4.64
C GLN A 57 4.76 31.60 -3.38
N ASP A 58 5.40 31.65 -2.21
CA ASP A 58 5.33 32.81 -1.29
C ASP A 58 6.29 32.72 -0.09
N GLU A 59 6.82 33.88 0.30
CA GLU A 59 7.95 34.13 1.21
C GLU A 59 7.59 34.51 2.68
N HIS A 60 8.54 34.25 3.59
CA HIS A 60 8.92 34.96 4.84
C HIS A 60 8.00 35.04 6.09
N SER A 61 8.49 34.52 7.25
CA SER A 61 9.00 35.33 8.40
C SER A 61 9.32 34.49 9.67
N HIS A 62 10.43 34.84 10.35
CA HIS A 62 11.00 34.22 11.56
C HIS A 62 10.35 34.70 12.88
N PHE A 63 10.11 33.79 13.86
CA PHE A 63 10.25 34.05 15.32
C PHE A 63 10.50 32.74 16.10
N MET A 64 11.39 32.79 17.10
CA MET A 64 11.88 31.65 17.89
C MET A 64 10.81 31.01 18.81
N HIS A 65 10.42 29.79 18.46
CA HIS A 65 10.00 28.69 19.35
C HIS A 65 10.19 27.43 18.49
N MET A 66 10.73 26.31 19.01
CA MET A 66 11.05 25.11 18.18
C MET A 66 9.88 24.76 17.24
N ALA A 67 10.01 25.18 15.98
CA ALA A 67 8.95 25.07 14.99
C ALA A 67 9.04 23.66 14.43
N ILE A 68 8.07 22.83 14.80
CA ILE A 68 7.91 21.53 14.17
C ILE A 68 7.56 21.81 12.70
N PRO A 69 8.39 21.40 11.73
CA PRO A 69 8.15 21.72 10.33
C PRO A 69 6.84 21.09 9.89
N ARG A 70 5.91 21.91 9.38
CA ARG A 70 4.80 21.43 8.56
C ARG A 70 5.36 21.17 7.17
N ILE A 71 5.44 19.91 6.79
CA ILE A 71 5.83 19.51 5.44
C ILE A 71 4.54 19.20 4.68
N GLY A 72 4.30 20.02 3.65
CA GLY A 72 3.17 19.90 2.75
C GLY A 72 3.52 19.17 1.44
N ILE A 73 2.65 19.36 0.45
CA ILE A 73 2.67 18.75 -0.88
C ILE A 73 4.07 18.87 -1.52
N GLY A 74 4.65 17.74 -1.95
CA GLY A 74 5.97 17.68 -2.60
C GLY A 74 6.99 16.71 -1.97
N MET A 75 6.68 16.08 -0.83
CA MET A 75 7.48 15.01 -0.22
C MET A 75 6.68 13.71 -0.09
N ASP A 76 7.37 12.58 0.09
CA ASP A 76 6.79 11.23 0.15
C ASP A 76 5.71 11.08 1.25
N SER A 77 5.77 11.87 2.33
CA SER A 77 4.74 11.90 3.37
C SER A 77 4.42 13.30 3.86
N SER A 78 3.18 13.48 4.30
CA SER A 78 2.76 14.68 5.03
C SER A 78 3.20 14.62 6.49
N VAL A 79 3.70 15.73 7.03
CA VAL A 79 4.04 15.88 8.46
C VAL A 79 3.22 17.01 9.06
N THR A 80 2.34 16.66 10.01
CA THR A 80 1.41 17.60 10.64
C THR A 80 1.61 17.64 12.16
N PRO A 81 2.05 18.76 12.73
CA PRO A 81 2.15 18.93 14.19
C PRO A 81 0.78 18.77 14.84
N LEU A 82 0.71 17.97 15.92
CA LEU A 82 -0.53 17.74 16.65
C LEU A 82 -0.82 18.87 17.66
N ARG A 83 -2.11 19.00 18.00
CA ARG A 83 -2.59 19.98 19.01
C ARG A 83 -2.05 19.70 20.41
N HIS A 84 -1.71 18.44 20.69
CA HIS A 84 -1.13 17.99 21.95
C HIS A 84 0.39 17.94 21.78
N GLY A 85 1.10 18.65 22.67
CA GLY A 85 2.47 19.08 22.42
C GLY A 85 3.48 17.95 22.23
N GLY A 86 4.45 18.20 21.35
CA GLY A 86 5.62 17.34 21.15
C GLY A 86 5.40 16.16 20.20
N LEU A 87 4.24 16.07 19.53
CA LEU A 87 3.93 15.00 18.60
C LEU A 87 3.59 15.54 17.21
N SER A 88 3.93 14.75 16.19
CA SER A 88 3.61 14.97 14.79
C SER A 88 2.88 13.75 14.24
N LEU A 89 1.84 13.98 13.45
CA LEU A 89 1.26 12.95 12.59
C LEU A 89 2.07 12.90 11.30
N VAL A 90 2.64 11.75 10.99
CA VAL A 90 3.26 11.46 9.69
C VAL A 90 2.33 10.50 8.95
N GLN A 91 1.95 10.87 7.74
CA GLN A 91 0.98 10.10 6.97
C GLN A 91 1.26 10.18 5.47
N THR A 92 1.12 9.04 4.82
CA THR A 92 1.16 8.87 3.36
C THR A 92 -0.12 8.16 2.90
N THR A 93 -0.48 8.36 1.63
CA THR A 93 -1.54 7.62 0.95
C THR A 93 -1.11 7.33 -0.47
N ASP A 94 -1.36 6.10 -0.92
CA ASP A 94 -0.98 5.69 -2.26
C ASP A 94 -1.93 4.61 -2.78
N PHE A 95 -2.18 4.60 -4.09
CA PHE A 95 -2.99 3.57 -4.74
C PHE A 95 -2.57 3.35 -6.19
N PHE A 96 -2.70 2.10 -6.63
CA PHE A 96 -2.23 1.67 -7.94
C PHE A 96 -3.27 0.82 -8.65
N TYR A 97 -3.16 0.80 -9.96
CA TYR A 97 -3.73 -0.27 -10.77
C TYR A 97 -2.89 -1.54 -10.61
N PRO A 98 -3.48 -2.74 -10.72
CA PRO A 98 -2.71 -3.97 -10.64
C PRO A 98 -1.57 -4.03 -11.66
N LEU A 99 -0.36 -4.27 -11.16
CA LEU A 99 0.88 -4.39 -11.93
C LEU A 99 1.28 -5.85 -12.20
N VAL A 100 0.75 -6.77 -11.39
CA VAL A 100 1.03 -8.20 -11.49
C VAL A 100 -0.27 -8.99 -11.54
N GLU A 101 -0.19 -10.21 -12.09
CA GLU A 101 -1.35 -11.09 -12.28
C GLU A 101 -1.76 -11.83 -10.99
N ASP A 102 -0.83 -12.08 -10.07
CA ASP A 102 -1.12 -12.73 -8.79
C ASP A 102 -1.77 -11.71 -7.82
N PRO A 103 -3.08 -11.85 -7.49
CA PRO A 103 -3.76 -10.86 -6.66
C PRO A 103 -3.18 -10.79 -5.24
N TYR A 104 -2.72 -11.92 -4.69
CA TYR A 104 -2.11 -11.93 -3.36
C TYR A 104 -0.78 -11.18 -3.37
N MET A 105 0.07 -11.43 -4.36
CA MET A 105 1.32 -10.69 -4.49
C MET A 105 1.08 -9.22 -4.78
N MET A 106 0.08 -8.88 -5.60
CA MET A 106 -0.31 -7.49 -5.83
C MET A 106 -0.66 -6.80 -4.51
N GLY A 107 -1.45 -7.45 -3.64
CA GLY A 107 -1.75 -6.94 -2.31
C GLY A 107 -0.50 -6.69 -1.46
N LYS A 108 0.45 -7.64 -1.43
CA LYS A 108 1.73 -7.47 -0.72
C LYS A 108 2.54 -6.28 -1.26
N ILE A 109 2.67 -6.19 -2.59
CA ILE A 109 3.40 -5.13 -3.27
C ILE A 109 2.79 -3.76 -2.93
N THR A 110 1.47 -3.64 -3.01
CA THR A 110 0.79 -2.38 -2.69
C THR A 110 1.00 -1.97 -1.24
N CYS A 111 0.87 -2.89 -0.28
CA CYS A 111 1.11 -2.57 1.12
C CYS A 111 2.56 -2.11 1.36
N ALA A 112 3.54 -2.80 0.77
CA ALA A 112 4.94 -2.41 0.85
C ALA A 112 5.20 -1.00 0.30
N ASN A 113 4.57 -0.64 -0.82
CA ASN A 113 4.67 0.70 -1.38
C ASN A 113 4.01 1.76 -0.48
N VAL A 114 2.82 1.48 0.07
CA VAL A 114 2.14 2.44 0.95
C VAL A 114 2.98 2.72 2.21
N ILE A 115 3.67 1.73 2.76
CA ILE A 115 4.52 1.93 3.95
C ILE A 115 5.88 2.54 3.59
N SER A 116 6.38 2.35 2.36
CA SER A 116 7.74 2.79 2.00
C SER A 116 7.97 4.29 2.15
N ASP A 117 6.93 5.11 1.99
CA ASP A 117 7.06 6.56 2.17
C ASP A 117 7.27 6.97 3.63
N LEU A 118 6.71 6.22 4.59
CA LEU A 118 7.04 6.41 6.00
C LEU A 118 8.52 6.07 6.24
N TYR A 119 8.99 4.96 5.68
CA TYR A 119 10.39 4.54 5.76
C TYR A 119 11.34 5.55 5.11
N ALA A 120 10.94 6.20 4.02
CA ALA A 120 11.70 7.25 3.36
C ALA A 120 11.91 8.47 4.28
N MET A 121 10.94 8.76 5.16
CA MET A 121 11.03 9.77 6.20
C MET A 121 11.79 9.29 7.46
N GLY A 122 12.42 8.13 7.43
CA GLY A 122 13.16 7.56 8.58
C GLY A 122 12.25 7.06 9.72
N VAL A 123 10.93 7.11 9.55
CA VAL A 123 9.96 6.56 10.50
C VAL A 123 9.98 5.05 10.35
N THR A 124 10.25 4.30 11.42
CA THR A 124 10.32 2.84 11.38
C THR A 124 9.03 2.15 11.83
N GLU A 125 8.17 2.85 12.56
CA GLU A 125 6.93 2.33 13.14
C GLU A 125 5.70 2.87 12.40
N CYS A 126 4.72 2.00 12.16
CA CYS A 126 3.43 2.38 11.59
C CYS A 126 2.31 2.02 12.57
N ASP A 127 1.69 3.04 13.18
CA ASP A 127 0.63 2.83 14.17
C ASP A 127 -0.65 2.23 13.55
N ASN A 128 -0.97 2.65 12.32
CA ASN A 128 -2.23 2.30 11.71
C ASN A 128 -2.20 2.30 10.18
N MET A 129 -2.86 1.32 9.58
CA MET A 129 -3.15 1.31 8.15
C MET A 129 -4.65 1.26 7.83
N LEU A 130 -5.02 1.93 6.75
CA LEU A 130 -6.32 1.80 6.10
C LEU A 130 -6.14 1.26 4.68
N MET A 131 -7.07 0.43 4.21
CA MET A 131 -7.04 -0.10 2.85
C MET A 131 -8.00 0.67 1.94
N LEU A 132 -7.53 1.03 0.75
CA LEU A 132 -8.35 1.62 -0.31
C LEU A 132 -8.50 0.58 -1.42
N LEU A 133 -9.73 0.24 -1.78
CA LEU A 133 -10.01 -0.76 -2.80
C LEU A 133 -11.10 -0.26 -3.75
N ALA A 134 -10.85 -0.34 -5.05
CA ALA A 134 -11.89 -0.21 -6.06
C ALA A 134 -12.03 -1.53 -6.82
N VAL A 135 -13.25 -2.07 -6.85
CA VAL A 135 -13.57 -3.30 -7.57
C VAL A 135 -14.01 -2.93 -8.99
N SER A 136 -13.41 -3.58 -10.00
CA SER A 136 -13.74 -3.31 -11.40
C SER A 136 -15.19 -3.71 -11.73
N THR A 137 -15.93 -2.84 -12.40
CA THR A 137 -17.26 -3.16 -12.97
C THR A 137 -17.20 -4.22 -14.07
N LYS A 138 -16.00 -4.50 -14.61
CA LYS A 138 -15.78 -5.50 -15.67
C LYS A 138 -15.55 -6.90 -15.13
N MET A 139 -15.28 -7.04 -13.82
CA MET A 139 -15.14 -8.34 -13.18
C MET A 139 -16.52 -8.96 -12.97
N THR A 140 -16.65 -10.23 -13.33
CA THR A 140 -17.77 -11.06 -12.93
C THR A 140 -17.79 -11.25 -11.41
N GLU A 141 -18.94 -11.64 -10.85
CA GLU A 141 -19.04 -11.91 -9.42
C GLU A 141 -18.05 -13.01 -8.98
N LYS A 142 -17.89 -14.04 -9.81
CA LYS A 142 -16.95 -15.13 -9.54
C LYS A 142 -15.49 -14.67 -9.50
N GLU A 143 -15.09 -13.81 -10.44
CA GLU A 143 -13.74 -13.22 -10.44
C GLU A 143 -13.53 -12.35 -9.20
N ARG A 144 -14.50 -11.50 -8.87
CA ARG A 144 -14.45 -10.65 -7.68
C ARG A 144 -14.27 -11.48 -6.40
N ASP A 145 -15.06 -12.53 -6.25
CA ASP A 145 -15.07 -13.37 -5.03
C ASP A 145 -13.77 -14.16 -4.84
N VAL A 146 -12.95 -14.30 -5.89
CA VAL A 146 -11.60 -14.89 -5.83
C VAL A 146 -10.53 -13.81 -5.64
N VAL A 147 -10.55 -12.78 -6.48
CA VAL A 147 -9.48 -11.79 -6.61
C VAL A 147 -9.44 -10.86 -5.40
N VAL A 148 -10.59 -10.35 -4.96
CA VAL A 148 -10.66 -9.37 -3.86
C VAL A 148 -10.15 -9.96 -2.54
N PRO A 149 -10.57 -11.17 -2.09
CA PRO A 149 -10.04 -11.74 -0.85
C PRO A 149 -8.53 -12.00 -0.91
N LEU A 150 -7.99 -12.38 -2.07
CA LEU A 150 -6.55 -12.60 -2.24
C LEU A 150 -5.76 -11.29 -2.14
N LEU A 151 -6.23 -10.22 -2.81
CA LEU A 151 -5.68 -8.87 -2.68
C LEU A 151 -5.65 -8.40 -1.22
N MET A 152 -6.80 -8.47 -0.55
CA MET A 152 -6.93 -8.03 0.84
C MET A 152 -6.03 -8.85 1.78
N ARG A 153 -5.93 -10.16 1.54
CA ARG A 153 -5.08 -11.05 2.33
C ARG A 153 -3.60 -10.73 2.14
N GLY A 154 -3.16 -10.51 0.90
CA GLY A 154 -1.77 -10.12 0.62
C GLY A 154 -1.40 -8.81 1.32
N PHE A 155 -2.27 -7.81 1.20
CA PHE A 155 -2.05 -6.52 1.86
C PHE A 155 -1.98 -6.67 3.39
N LYS A 156 -2.92 -7.42 3.97
CA LYS A 156 -2.94 -7.69 5.42
C LYS A 156 -1.69 -8.42 5.91
N ASP A 157 -1.26 -9.46 5.19
CA ASP A 157 -0.09 -10.25 5.58
C ASP A 157 1.18 -9.39 5.54
N ALA A 158 1.33 -8.53 4.52
CA ALA A 158 2.44 -7.58 4.45
C ALA A 158 2.40 -6.52 5.57
N ALA A 159 1.22 -6.01 5.93
CA ALA A 159 1.07 -5.09 7.05
C ALA A 159 1.51 -5.74 8.39
N LEU A 160 1.13 -7.01 8.60
CA LEU A 160 1.54 -7.78 9.77
C LEU A 160 3.06 -8.01 9.81
N GLU A 161 3.67 -8.32 8.65
CA GLU A 161 5.13 -8.44 8.53
C GLU A 161 5.85 -7.11 8.87
N ALA A 162 5.21 -5.97 8.57
CA ALA A 162 5.71 -4.63 8.89
C ALA A 162 5.42 -4.17 10.33
N GLY A 163 4.85 -5.04 11.18
CA GLY A 163 4.55 -4.72 12.59
C GLY A 163 3.29 -3.89 12.80
N THR A 164 2.46 -3.70 11.76
CA THR A 164 1.23 -2.90 11.84
C THR A 164 -0.01 -3.73 11.50
N THR A 165 -1.19 -3.10 11.58
CA THR A 165 -2.46 -3.74 11.23
C THR A 165 -3.34 -2.84 10.37
N VAL A 166 -4.11 -3.47 9.49
CA VAL A 166 -5.17 -2.81 8.75
C VAL A 166 -6.43 -2.79 9.62
N THR A 167 -6.85 -1.61 10.06
CA THR A 167 -7.98 -1.45 11.00
C THR A 167 -9.28 -1.02 10.34
N GLY A 168 -9.21 -0.63 9.06
CA GLY A 168 -10.37 -0.17 8.30
C GLY A 168 -10.01 0.08 6.85
N GLY A 169 -10.93 0.71 6.15
CA GLY A 169 -10.75 1.01 4.74
C GLY A 169 -12.05 1.40 4.05
N GLN A 170 -11.94 1.65 2.76
CA GLN A 170 -13.06 1.94 1.89
C GLN A 170 -13.00 1.04 0.66
N THR A 171 -14.15 0.47 0.31
CA THR A 171 -14.32 -0.27 -0.94
C THR A 171 -15.38 0.39 -1.80
N VAL A 172 -15.04 0.68 -3.06
CA VAL A 172 -15.95 1.27 -4.05
C VAL A 172 -15.99 0.43 -5.31
N VAL A 173 -16.96 0.72 -6.17
CA VAL A 173 -17.03 0.15 -7.53
C VAL A 173 -16.52 1.18 -8.52
N ASN A 174 -15.65 0.76 -9.45
CA ASN A 174 -15.02 1.64 -10.43
C ASN A 174 -14.82 0.89 -11.76
N PRO A 175 -14.70 1.54 -12.94
CA PRO A 175 -14.41 0.81 -14.18
C PRO A 175 -13.11 0.00 -14.13
N TRP A 176 -12.15 0.43 -13.32
CA TRP A 176 -10.84 -0.20 -13.17
C TRP A 176 -10.62 -0.65 -11.73
N CYS A 177 -9.96 -1.81 -11.58
CA CYS A 177 -9.54 -2.30 -10.29
C CYS A 177 -8.40 -1.42 -9.77
N THR A 178 -8.49 -0.94 -8.53
CA THR A 178 -7.38 -0.26 -7.85
C THR A 178 -7.23 -0.80 -6.45
N ILE A 179 -6.00 -0.82 -5.97
CA ILE A 179 -5.68 -1.15 -4.58
C ILE A 179 -4.66 -0.15 -4.06
N GLY A 180 -4.84 0.26 -2.82
CA GLY A 180 -4.01 1.23 -2.15
C GLY A 180 -4.23 1.21 -0.66
N GLY A 181 -3.72 2.23 0.00
CA GLY A 181 -3.91 2.40 1.42
C GLY A 181 -3.41 3.73 1.94
N VAL A 182 -3.59 3.90 3.23
CA VAL A 182 -3.07 5.00 4.03
C VAL A 182 -2.23 4.38 5.13
N ALA A 183 -1.00 4.86 5.31
CA ALA A 183 -0.17 4.52 6.46
C ALA A 183 0.02 5.77 7.32
N SER A 184 -0.25 5.64 8.61
CA SER A 184 -0.19 6.74 9.57
C SER A 184 0.62 6.34 10.78
N THR A 185 1.39 7.28 11.31
CA THR A 185 2.10 7.16 12.58
C THR A 185 2.06 8.46 13.35
N VAL A 186 2.11 8.39 14.68
CA VAL A 186 2.27 9.54 15.55
C VAL A 186 3.64 9.45 16.20
N CYS A 187 4.52 10.36 15.84
CA CYS A 187 5.92 10.30 16.22
C CYS A 187 6.41 11.61 16.84
N GLN A 188 7.43 11.50 17.67
CA GLN A 188 8.19 12.61 18.23
C GLN A 188 9.11 13.22 17.16
N PRO A 189 9.54 14.49 17.30
CA PRO A 189 10.45 15.16 16.36
C PRO A 189 11.78 14.46 16.07
N ASN A 190 12.23 13.54 16.94
CA ASN A 190 13.46 12.77 16.77
C ASN A 190 13.25 11.41 16.09
N GLU A 191 12.01 11.03 15.78
CA GLU A 191 11.64 9.74 15.18
C GLU A 191 11.42 9.83 13.66
N TYR A 192 11.55 11.02 13.07
CA TYR A 192 11.51 11.21 11.62
C TYR A 192 12.62 12.16 11.16
N ILE A 193 13.04 11.98 9.92
CA ILE A 193 14.09 12.74 9.25
C ILE A 193 13.44 13.56 8.14
N VAL A 194 13.79 14.84 8.08
CA VAL A 194 13.37 15.76 7.03
C VAL A 194 14.63 16.19 6.28
N TYR A 195 14.78 15.74 5.04
CA TYR A 195 15.79 16.29 4.15
C TYR A 195 15.23 17.61 3.60
N VAL A 196 15.88 18.72 3.95
CA VAL A 196 15.58 20.07 3.44
C VAL A 196 16.61 20.44 2.40
#